data_AF-A0A9E4E787-F1
#
_entry.id   AF-A0A9E4E787-F1
#
_cell.length_a   1.000
_cell.length_b   1.000
_cell.length_c   1.000
_cell.angle_alpha   90.00
_cell.angle_beta   90.00
_cell.angle_gamma   90.00
#
_symmetry.space_group_name_H-M   'P 1'
#
loop_
_entity.id
_entity.type
_entity.pdbx_description
1 polymer ?
#
loop_
_entity_poly.entity_id
_entity_poly.type
_entity_poly.pdbx_seq_one_letter_code
_entity_poly.pdbx_strand_id
1 'polypeptide(L)'
;MTPSEKHNHSSEEYLQMCRHPAIQALQPTSENNRDLWLPTAEQLHELLNQKLPYPERSSFRRTANGWEYETYFREWAADYGTYIDAHRHFVGPDAEVVLLQVLGALLGIDGRWMV
;
A
#
# COMPACT_ATOMS: atom_id res chain seq x y z
N MET A 1 -16.58 -27.16 14.71
CA MET A 1 -16.63 -25.90 13.95
C MET A 1 -15.20 -25.46 13.73
N THR A 2 -14.75 -25.52 12.48
CA THR A 2 -13.35 -25.44 12.06
C THR A 2 -12.82 -23.99 12.07
N PRO A 3 -11.64 -23.72 12.65
CA PRO A 3 -10.99 -22.43 12.56
C PRO A 3 -10.11 -22.38 11.29
N SER A 4 -10.68 -22.07 10.12
CA SER A 4 -9.84 -22.03 8.90
C SER A 4 -10.38 -21.17 7.74
N GLU A 5 -11.20 -20.15 8.02
CA GLU A 5 -11.65 -19.23 6.95
C GLU A 5 -10.90 -17.88 6.97
N LYS A 6 -10.21 -17.54 8.07
CA LYS A 6 -9.56 -16.22 8.19
C LYS A 6 -8.21 -16.09 7.46
N HIS A 7 -7.51 -17.19 7.16
CA HIS A 7 -6.20 -17.13 6.49
C HIS A 7 -6.27 -17.09 4.96
N ASN A 8 -7.38 -17.50 4.34
CA ASN A 8 -7.48 -17.57 2.88
C ASN A 8 -7.84 -16.23 2.24
N HIS A 9 -8.66 -15.41 2.91
CA HIS A 9 -9.12 -14.13 2.36
C HIS A 9 -7.99 -13.11 2.19
N SER A 10 -7.07 -13.03 3.15
CA SER A 10 -5.94 -12.10 3.08
C SER A 10 -4.95 -12.47 1.97
N SER A 11 -4.72 -13.77 1.77
CA SER A 11 -3.88 -14.25 0.66
C SER A 11 -4.51 -13.93 -0.70
N GLU A 12 -5.83 -14.04 -0.83
CA GLU A 12 -6.52 -13.71 -2.08
C GLU A 12 -6.54 -12.19 -2.35
N GLU A 13 -6.80 -11.37 -1.33
CA GLU A 13 -6.75 -9.90 -1.41
C GLU A 13 -5.35 -9.42 -1.81
N TYR A 14 -4.31 -9.92 -1.13
CA TYR A 14 -2.92 -9.65 -1.48
C TYR A 14 -2.62 -9.98 -2.95
N LEU A 15 -2.99 -11.18 -3.41
CA LEU A 15 -2.75 -11.60 -4.79
C LEU A 15 -3.51 -10.72 -5.80
N GLN A 16 -4.73 -10.30 -5.49
CA GLN A 16 -5.49 -9.38 -6.35
C GLN A 16 -4.81 -8.01 -6.45
N MET A 17 -4.36 -7.44 -5.33
CA MET A 17 -3.65 -6.17 -5.32
C MET A 17 -2.33 -6.23 -6.08
N CYS A 18 -1.54 -7.30 -5.89
CA CYS A 18 -0.30 -7.50 -6.62
C CYS A 18 -0.54 -7.55 -8.13
N ARG A 19 -1.61 -8.18 -8.61
CA ARG A 19 -1.94 -8.25 -10.04
C ARG A 19 -2.23 -6.90 -10.70
N HIS A 20 -2.41 -5.83 -9.93
CA HIS A 20 -2.68 -4.53 -10.51
C HIS A 20 -1.49 -4.05 -11.37
N PRO A 21 -1.71 -3.59 -12.62
CA PRO A 21 -0.61 -3.22 -13.54
C PRO A 21 0.35 -2.17 -12.97
N ALA A 22 -0.18 -1.19 -12.23
CA ALA A 22 0.65 -0.16 -11.59
C ALA A 22 1.54 -0.72 -10.46
N ILE A 23 1.12 -1.80 -9.79
CA ILE A 23 1.96 -2.49 -8.79
C ILE A 23 3.02 -3.32 -9.51
N GLN A 24 2.65 -4.07 -10.55
CA GLN A 24 3.59 -4.85 -11.36
C GLN A 24 4.65 -3.98 -12.04
N ALA A 25 4.31 -2.76 -12.44
CA ALA A 25 5.26 -1.80 -13.00
C ALA A 25 6.35 -1.33 -12.01
N LEU A 26 6.20 -1.62 -10.71
CA LEU A 26 7.18 -1.31 -9.68
C LEU A 26 8.16 -2.46 -9.39
N GLN A 27 8.05 -3.57 -10.14
CA GLN A 27 9.00 -4.68 -10.07
C GLN A 27 10.43 -4.16 -10.27
N PRO A 28 11.36 -4.50 -9.35
CA PRO A 28 12.77 -4.13 -9.49
C PRO A 28 13.36 -4.71 -10.78
N THR A 29 14.17 -3.91 -11.49
CA THR A 29 14.82 -4.32 -12.75
C THR A 29 15.71 -5.56 -12.58
N SER A 30 16.22 -5.81 -11.36
CA SER A 30 17.00 -6.99 -11.00
C SER A 30 16.17 -8.28 -10.97
N GLU A 31 14.86 -8.18 -10.82
CA GLU A 31 13.93 -9.31 -10.68
C GLU A 31 13.12 -9.55 -11.95
N ASN A 32 13.60 -9.12 -13.14
CA ASN A 32 12.90 -9.16 -14.43
C ASN A 32 12.63 -10.61 -14.92
N ASN A 33 11.78 -11.31 -14.17
CA ASN A 33 11.18 -12.59 -14.45
C ASN A 33 9.84 -12.32 -15.13
N ARG A 34 9.47 -13.17 -16.08
CA ARG A 34 8.16 -13.10 -16.77
C ARG A 34 6.98 -13.47 -15.86
N ASP A 35 7.26 -13.78 -14.61
CA ASP A 35 6.29 -14.18 -13.60
C ASP A 35 5.72 -12.97 -12.86
N LEU A 36 4.54 -13.16 -12.26
CA LEU A 36 3.89 -12.16 -11.42
C LEU A 36 4.83 -11.75 -10.28
N TRP A 37 5.10 -10.45 -10.15
CA TRP A 37 5.87 -9.91 -9.03
C TRP A 37 5.04 -9.95 -7.76
N LEU A 38 5.54 -10.64 -6.74
CA LEU A 38 4.92 -10.80 -5.42
C LEU A 38 5.87 -10.23 -4.36
N PRO A 39 5.76 -8.92 -4.05
CA PRO A 39 6.69 -8.27 -3.15
C PRO A 39 6.47 -8.67 -1.70
N THR A 40 7.55 -8.78 -0.93
CA THR A 40 7.49 -8.97 0.52
C THR A 40 7.13 -7.66 1.23
N ALA A 41 6.75 -7.75 2.51
CA ALA A 41 6.48 -6.57 3.34
C ALA A 41 7.69 -5.62 3.39
N GLU A 42 8.92 -6.14 3.48
CA GLU A 42 10.14 -5.33 3.49
C GLU A 42 10.32 -4.58 2.16
N GLN A 43 10.15 -5.27 1.03
CA GLN A 43 10.25 -4.64 -0.29
C GLN A 43 9.20 -3.54 -0.47
N LEU A 44 7.96 -3.78 -0.05
CA LEU A 44 6.89 -2.77 -0.08
C LEU A 44 7.21 -1.58 0.81
N HIS A 45 7.72 -1.83 2.01
CA HIS A 45 8.06 -0.77 2.96
C HIS A 45 9.25 0.08 2.45
N GLU A 46 10.28 -0.53 1.88
CA GLU A 46 11.39 0.20 1.24
C GLU A 46 10.89 1.04 0.05
N LEU A 47 10.02 0.48 -0.78
CA LEU A 47 9.42 1.19 -1.91
C LEU A 47 8.62 2.41 -1.46
N LEU A 48 7.83 2.28 -0.39
CA LEU A 48 7.10 3.40 0.22
C LEU A 48 8.05 4.45 0.78
N ASN A 49 9.12 4.05 1.48
CA ASN A 49 10.12 4.98 1.98
C ASN A 49 10.83 5.76 0.85
N GLN A 50 10.93 5.19 -0.35
CA GLN A 50 11.52 5.85 -1.52
C GLN A 50 10.54 6.77 -2.26
N LYS A 51 9.23 6.46 -2.24
CA LYS A 51 8.24 7.14 -3.09
C LYS A 51 7.32 8.10 -2.35
N LEU A 52 7.13 7.94 -1.05
CA LEU A 52 6.31 8.85 -0.26
C LEU A 52 6.94 10.25 -0.24
N PRO A 53 6.14 11.31 -0.19
CA PRO A 53 6.66 12.68 -0.10
C PRO A 53 7.31 12.97 1.27
N TYR A 54 6.84 12.32 2.33
CA TYR A 54 7.30 12.51 3.72
C TYR A 54 7.44 11.15 4.45
N PRO A 55 8.36 10.27 4.03
CA PRO A 55 8.52 8.94 4.62
C PRO A 55 8.86 9.01 6.12
N GLU A 56 9.59 10.03 6.56
CA GLU A 56 9.95 10.28 7.96
C GLU A 56 8.75 10.61 8.86
N ARG A 57 7.62 11.02 8.26
CA ARG A 57 6.36 11.29 8.96
C ARG A 57 5.40 10.10 8.93
N SER A 58 5.88 8.95 8.43
CA SER A 58 5.09 7.73 8.34
C SER A 58 5.41 6.79 9.50
N SER A 59 4.41 6.03 9.94
CA SER A 59 4.57 5.03 11.00
C SER A 59 3.96 3.73 10.56
N PHE A 60 4.75 2.65 10.60
CA PHE A 60 4.28 1.29 10.37
C PHE A 60 4.49 0.44 11.63
N ARG A 61 3.41 -0.11 12.19
CA ARG A 61 3.47 -0.86 13.45
C ARG A 61 2.48 -2.01 13.51
N ARG A 62 2.84 -3.03 14.28
CA ARG A 62 1.94 -4.13 14.67
C ARG A 62 1.09 -3.70 15.86
N THR A 63 -0.21 -3.93 15.78
CA THR A 63 -1.18 -3.67 16.85
C THR A 63 -1.77 -4.99 17.38
N ALA A 64 -2.63 -4.91 18.40
CA ALA A 64 -3.32 -6.09 18.93
C ALA A 64 -4.24 -6.77 17.91
N ASN A 65 -4.68 -6.02 16.88
CA ASN A 65 -5.68 -6.47 15.92
C ASN A 65 -5.13 -6.62 14.49
N GLY A 66 -3.82 -6.47 14.30
CA GLY A 66 -3.19 -6.58 12.98
C GLY A 66 -2.05 -5.58 12.80
N TRP A 67 -2.08 -4.86 11.70
CA TRP A 67 -1.10 -3.87 11.29
C TRP A 67 -1.75 -2.53 10.99
N GLU A 68 -0.97 -1.48 11.20
CA GLU A 68 -1.36 -0.09 11.04
C GLU A 68 -0.26 0.66 10.28
N TYR A 69 -0.68 1.50 9.34
CA TYR A 69 0.19 2.44 8.65
C TYR A 69 -0.42 3.85 8.66
N GLU A 70 0.31 4.82 9.21
CA GLU A 70 -0.07 6.24 9.21
C GLU A 70 0.91 7.02 8.33
N THR A 71 0.41 7.93 7.48
CA THR A 71 1.25 8.73 6.58
C THR A 71 0.55 9.99 6.08
N TYR A 72 1.27 10.80 5.29
CA TYR A 72 0.79 12.01 4.65
C TYR A 72 1.00 11.94 3.14
N PHE A 73 -0.07 12.17 2.38
CA PHE A 73 0.00 12.36 0.94
C PHE A 73 -0.17 13.82 0.58
N ARG A 74 0.37 14.20 -0.57
CA ARG A 74 0.08 15.51 -1.17
C ARG A 74 -1.11 15.33 -2.12
N GLU A 75 -2.27 15.81 -1.71
CA GLU A 75 -3.53 15.67 -2.45
C GLU A 75 -3.98 17.03 -3.00
N TRP A 76 -4.53 17.06 -4.22
CA TRP A 76 -5.09 18.29 -4.77
C TRP A 76 -6.44 18.59 -4.13
N ALA A 77 -6.58 19.80 -3.58
CA ALA A 77 -7.83 20.29 -3.04
C ALA A 77 -8.42 21.33 -4.00
N ALA A 78 -9.43 20.91 -4.78
CA ALA A 78 -10.11 21.76 -5.76
C ALA A 78 -10.70 23.03 -5.12
N ASP A 79 -11.20 22.94 -3.88
CA ASP A 79 -11.78 24.08 -3.14
C ASP A 79 -10.78 25.21 -2.90
N TYR A 80 -9.48 24.89 -2.83
CA TYR A 80 -8.41 25.85 -2.56
C TYR A 80 -7.51 26.09 -3.77
N GLY A 81 -7.71 25.34 -4.87
CA GLY A 81 -6.86 25.40 -6.05
C GLY A 81 -5.37 25.14 -5.74
N THR A 82 -5.09 24.29 -4.75
CA THR A 82 -3.73 23.97 -4.32
C THR A 82 -3.63 22.56 -3.78
N TYR A 83 -2.39 22.06 -3.67
CA TYR A 83 -2.08 20.82 -2.99
C TYR A 83 -2.05 21.02 -1.47
N ILE A 84 -2.63 20.08 -0.74
CA ILE A 84 -2.60 20.02 0.73
C ILE A 84 -1.99 18.70 1.19
N ASP A 85 -1.40 18.73 2.39
CA ASP A 85 -0.93 17.51 3.05
C ASP A 85 -2.14 16.83 3.72
N ALA A 86 -2.53 15.66 3.23
CA ALA A 86 -3.63 14.86 3.73
C ALA A 86 -3.10 13.69 4.56
N HIS A 87 -3.46 13.65 5.85
CA HIS A 87 -3.18 12.50 6.70
C HIS A 87 -4.04 11.30 6.30
N ARG A 88 -3.42 10.13 6.17
CA ARG A 88 -4.09 8.86 5.90
C ARG A 88 -3.66 7.81 6.91
N HIS A 89 -4.61 6.98 7.28
CA HIS A 89 -4.44 5.89 8.23
C HIS A 89 -5.05 4.62 7.62
N PHE A 90 -4.24 3.57 7.53
CA PHE A 90 -4.57 2.28 6.97
C PHE A 90 -4.45 1.21 8.04
N VAL A 91 -5.41 0.29 8.08
CA VAL A 91 -5.44 -0.80 9.05
C VAL A 91 -5.84 -2.09 8.36
N GLY A 92 -5.22 -3.19 8.77
CA GLY A 92 -5.51 -4.49 8.18
C GLY A 92 -4.92 -5.63 8.99
N PRO A 93 -5.38 -6.87 8.76
CA PRO A 93 -4.88 -8.04 9.49
C PRO A 93 -3.42 -8.39 9.14
N ASP A 94 -2.98 -8.05 7.92
CA ASP A 94 -1.69 -8.48 7.35
C ASP A 94 -0.85 -7.30 6.88
N ALA A 95 0.46 -7.42 7.08
CA ALA A 95 1.43 -6.36 6.80
C ALA A 95 1.43 -5.98 5.32
N GLU A 96 1.51 -6.99 4.45
CA GLU A 96 1.60 -6.84 3.01
C GLU A 96 0.36 -6.15 2.45
N VAL A 97 -0.83 -6.54 2.93
CA VAL A 97 -2.10 -5.93 2.51
C VAL A 97 -2.13 -4.46 2.89
N VAL A 98 -1.78 -4.11 4.14
CA VAL A 98 -1.74 -2.70 4.58
C VAL A 98 -0.74 -1.89 3.75
N LEU A 99 0.45 -2.42 3.52
CA LEU A 99 1.47 -1.73 2.73
C LEU A 99 1.05 -1.58 1.26
N LEU A 100 0.38 -2.58 0.68
CA LEU A 100 -0.20 -2.50 -0.67
C LEU A 100 -1.35 -1.49 -0.73
N GLN A 101 -2.16 -1.33 0.32
CA GLN A 101 -3.21 -0.30 0.38
C GLN A 101 -2.60 1.11 0.37
N VAL A 102 -1.53 1.33 1.14
CA VAL A 102 -0.79 2.60 1.14
C VAL A 102 -0.20 2.86 -0.25
N LEU A 103 0.44 1.85 -0.84
CA LEU A 103 1.04 1.96 -2.17
C LEU A 103 -0.03 2.20 -3.25
N GLY A 104 -1.19 1.55 -3.13
CA GLY A 104 -2.32 1.76 -4.03
C GLY A 104 -2.88 3.17 -3.93
N ALA A 105 -2.99 3.73 -2.72
CA ALA A 105 -3.36 5.12 -2.51
C ALA A 105 -2.33 6.08 -3.12
N LEU A 106 -1.03 5.82 -2.94
CA LEU A 106 0.05 6.61 -3.54
C LEU A 106 -0.02 6.63 -5.08
N LEU A 107 -0.36 5.50 -5.69
CA LEU A 107 -0.47 5.34 -7.13
C LEU A 107 -1.83 5.77 -7.69
N GLY A 108 -2.79 6.15 -6.83
CA GLY A 108 -4.14 6.52 -7.23
C GLY A 108 -5.02 5.35 -7.74
N ILE A 109 -4.73 4.11 -7.33
CA ILE A 109 -5.43 2.90 -7.80
C ILE A 109 -6.89 2.85 -7.35
N ASP A 110 -7.21 3.38 -6.16
CA ASP A 110 -8.57 3.37 -5.59
C ASP A 110 -9.36 4.69 -5.78
N GLY A 111 -9.06 5.44 -6.84
CA GLY A 111 -10.03 6.42 -7.36
C GLY A 111 -10.38 7.58 -6.43
N ARG A 112 -9.45 8.08 -5.60
CA ARG A 112 -9.50 9.45 -5.08
C ARG A 112 -8.38 10.32 -5.67
N TRP A 113 -8.61 10.71 -6.93
CA TRP A 113 -8.21 11.96 -7.57
C TRP A 113 -6.79 12.49 -7.27
N MET A 114 -5.82 12.06 -8.07
CA MET A 114 -4.81 12.97 -8.64
C MET A 114 -5.45 13.67 -9.84
N VAL A 115 -5.87 14.93 -9.67
CA VAL A 115 -6.11 15.88 -10.78
C VAL A 115 -5.59 17.23 -10.32
#